data_AF-Q4N9C2-F1
#
_entry.id   AF-Q4N9C2-F1
#
_cell.length_a   1.000
_cell.length_b   1.000
_cell.length_c   1.000
_cell.angle_alpha   90.00
_cell.angle_beta   90.00
_cell.angle_gamma   90.00
#
_symmetry.space_group_name_H-M   'P 1'
#
loop_
_entity.id
_entity.type
_entity.pdbx_description
1 polymer ?
#
loop_
_entity_poly.entity_id
_entity_poly.type
_entity_poly.pdbx_seq_one_letter_code
_entity_poly.pdbx_strand_id
1 'polypeptide(L)'
;MVRVKNRWIVFKVELSDQSKSNSLDRILRPSIIKPEIDKSAEFLFGLLQGNLISNNITVPFANSAENLVLLQCRKAFLKETLLIVKFIKKIQNIDISFAPVRVSGTLHQARKFILSKILESLGQISILELSGTKNKFSNKFSSAIMTLSTRFIGLITRFNTVGVCDLLNLGSLQLRRYSPEVKDHFNNPRNVGSFDKDDPSVGTAIVGKAACGDVIKLQVKIKDQVIEDACFKTFGCGSAIASSSYVTEMVKGKTCEEALAIKNTDISDKLNLPPVKIHCSLLAEDAVKHAINDYINKNKK
;
A
#
# COMPACT_ATOMS: atom_id res chain seq x y z
N MET A 1 -10.23 -13.45 13.98
CA MET A 1 -9.94 -13.74 12.55
C MET A 1 -8.42 -13.71 12.33
N VAL A 2 -7.78 -14.83 11.99
CA VAL A 2 -6.31 -14.92 11.82
C VAL A 2 -5.94 -14.34 10.45
N ARG A 3 -5.21 -13.21 10.43
CA ARG A 3 -4.77 -12.58 9.17
C ARG A 3 -3.59 -13.35 8.57
N VAL A 4 -3.79 -13.94 7.39
CA VAL A 4 -2.72 -14.58 6.62
C VAL A 4 -1.66 -13.54 6.23
N LYS A 5 -0.40 -13.80 6.59
CA LYS A 5 0.73 -12.88 6.32
C LYS A 5 1.50 -13.36 5.10
N ASN A 6 1.63 -12.50 4.09
CA ASN A 6 2.45 -12.74 2.91
C ASN A 6 3.85 -12.09 3.06
N ARG A 7 4.79 -12.59 2.27
CA ARG A 7 6.16 -12.08 2.13
C ARG A 7 6.46 -11.89 0.65
N TRP A 8 7.23 -10.84 0.38
CA TRP A 8 7.65 -10.45 -0.96
C TRP A 8 9.16 -10.56 -1.02
N ILE A 9 9.68 -11.32 -1.96
CA ILE A 9 11.11 -11.61 -2.07
C ILE A 9 11.58 -11.12 -3.43
N VAL A 10 12.62 -10.29 -3.42
CA VAL A 10 13.30 -9.84 -4.63
C VAL A 10 14.54 -10.70 -4.81
N PHE A 11 14.61 -11.40 -5.93
CA PHE A 11 15.76 -12.18 -6.37
C PHE A 11 16.48 -11.46 -7.49
N LYS A 12 17.81 -11.51 -7.47
CA LYS A 12 18.67 -11.18 -8.59
C LYS A 12 19.04 -12.48 -9.29
N VAL A 13 18.97 -12.46 -10.61
CA VAL A 13 19.29 -13.60 -11.46
C VAL A 13 20.69 -13.39 -12.01
N GLU A 14 21.57 -14.36 -11.77
CA GLU A 14 22.95 -14.34 -12.22
C GLU A 14 23.17 -15.47 -13.22
N LEU A 15 23.76 -15.13 -14.37
CA LEU A 15 24.12 -16.09 -15.41
C LEU A 15 25.59 -16.44 -15.29
N SER A 16 25.92 -17.72 -15.47
CA SER A 16 27.32 -18.14 -15.57
C SER A 16 27.97 -17.68 -16.90
N ASP A 17 27.19 -17.65 -17.99
CA ASP A 17 27.67 -17.29 -19.33
C ASP A 17 27.20 -15.88 -19.73
N GLN A 18 28.11 -14.89 -19.71
CA GLN A 18 27.79 -13.51 -20.13
C GLN A 18 27.47 -13.36 -21.64
N SER A 19 27.83 -14.35 -22.47
CA SER A 19 27.63 -14.33 -23.92
C SER A 19 26.18 -14.54 -24.36
N LYS A 20 25.27 -14.94 -23.46
CA LYS A 20 23.85 -15.23 -23.74
C LYS A 20 22.88 -14.15 -23.22
N SER A 21 23.36 -12.91 -23.00
CA SER A 21 22.53 -11.81 -22.46
C SER A 21 21.25 -11.55 -23.27
N ASN A 22 21.31 -11.64 -24.61
CA ASN A 22 20.17 -11.46 -25.51
C ASN A 22 19.07 -12.53 -25.33
N SER A 23 19.32 -13.62 -24.61
CA SER A 23 18.32 -14.67 -24.34
C SER A 23 17.52 -14.45 -23.05
N LEU A 24 17.93 -13.51 -22.18
CA LEU A 24 17.28 -13.25 -20.89
C LEU A 24 15.82 -12.79 -21.03
N ASP A 25 15.52 -11.96 -22.03
CA ASP A 25 14.14 -11.50 -22.32
C ASP A 25 13.17 -12.62 -22.66
N ARG A 26 13.70 -13.76 -23.14
CA ARG A 26 12.90 -14.94 -23.46
C ARG A 26 12.66 -15.80 -22.24
N ILE A 27 13.58 -15.80 -21.27
CA ILE A 27 13.60 -16.70 -20.11
C ILE A 27 12.91 -16.08 -18.90
N LEU A 28 13.12 -14.79 -18.66
CA LEU A 28 12.62 -14.06 -17.49
C LEU A 28 11.15 -13.66 -17.65
N ARG A 29 10.31 -14.68 -17.88
CA ARG A 29 8.85 -14.55 -17.93
C ARG A 29 8.25 -15.36 -16.78
N PRO A 30 7.23 -14.82 -16.08
CA PRO A 30 6.52 -15.57 -15.05
C PRO A 30 6.04 -16.95 -15.49
N SER A 31 5.63 -17.07 -16.76
CA SER A 31 5.16 -18.33 -17.38
C SER A 31 6.23 -19.42 -17.47
N ILE A 32 7.51 -19.06 -17.49
CA ILE A 32 8.63 -20.02 -17.58
C ILE A 32 9.19 -20.30 -16.19
N ILE A 33 9.28 -19.27 -15.35
CA ILE A 33 9.83 -19.38 -14.00
C ILE A 33 8.92 -20.22 -13.10
N LYS A 34 7.59 -20.04 -13.18
CA LYS A 34 6.65 -20.75 -12.30
C LYS A 34 6.70 -22.27 -12.47
N PRO A 35 6.64 -22.85 -13.68
CA PRO A 35 6.78 -24.30 -13.87
C PRO A 35 8.11 -24.87 -13.33
N GLU A 36 9.21 -24.14 -13.43
CA GLU A 36 10.50 -24.61 -12.90
C GLU A 36 10.56 -24.58 -11.37
N ILE A 37 9.90 -23.59 -10.74
CA ILE A 37 9.68 -23.61 -9.28
C ILE A 37 8.85 -24.82 -8.87
N ASP A 38 7.83 -25.17 -9.66
CA ASP A 38 6.92 -26.27 -9.34
C ASP A 38 7.64 -27.62 -9.42
N LYS A 39 8.37 -27.86 -10.51
CA LYS A 39 9.22 -29.05 -10.65
C LYS A 39 10.26 -29.16 -9.54
N SER A 40 10.88 -28.04 -9.17
CA SER A 40 11.89 -28.02 -8.10
C SER A 40 11.27 -28.27 -6.72
N ALA A 41 10.05 -27.77 -6.47
CA ALA A 41 9.32 -28.00 -5.24
C ALA A 41 8.92 -29.48 -5.07
N GLU A 42 8.41 -30.09 -6.15
CA GLU A 42 8.08 -31.51 -6.18
C GLU A 42 9.32 -32.39 -5.99
N PHE A 43 10.45 -32.03 -6.63
CA PHE A 43 11.70 -32.75 -6.49
C PHE A 43 12.24 -32.72 -5.05
N LEU A 44 12.18 -31.57 -4.38
CA LEU A 44 12.77 -31.40 -3.04
C LEU A 44 11.88 -31.90 -1.91
N PHE A 45 10.55 -31.77 -2.04
CA PHE A 45 9.60 -32.02 -0.94
C PHE A 45 8.59 -33.14 -1.24
N GLY A 46 8.64 -33.73 -2.44
CA GLY A 46 7.66 -34.71 -2.91
C GLY A 46 6.37 -34.07 -3.44
N LEU A 47 5.52 -34.88 -4.06
CA LEU A 47 4.31 -34.43 -4.77
C LEU A 47 3.34 -33.62 -3.90
N LEU A 48 2.96 -34.10 -2.72
CA LEU A 48 1.93 -33.46 -1.89
C LEU A 48 2.44 -32.16 -1.24
N GLN A 49 3.58 -32.23 -0.55
CA GLN A 49 4.17 -31.08 0.15
C GLN A 49 4.69 -30.05 -0.86
N GLY A 50 5.31 -30.50 -1.95
CA GLY A 50 5.80 -29.64 -3.03
C GLY A 50 4.66 -28.83 -3.66
N ASN A 51 3.54 -29.48 -4.00
CA ASN A 51 2.38 -28.79 -4.55
C ASN A 51 1.73 -27.82 -3.57
N LEU A 52 1.69 -28.14 -2.27
CA LEU A 52 1.18 -27.21 -1.25
C LEU A 52 2.02 -25.93 -1.19
N ILE A 53 3.35 -26.06 -1.25
CA ILE A 53 4.27 -24.92 -1.20
C ILE A 53 4.17 -24.11 -2.50
N SER A 54 4.23 -24.79 -3.65
CA SER A 54 4.29 -24.19 -4.98
C SER A 54 3.01 -23.44 -5.35
N ASN A 55 1.84 -23.94 -4.94
CA ASN A 55 0.55 -23.26 -5.11
C ASN A 55 0.45 -21.95 -4.31
N ASN A 56 1.28 -21.79 -3.27
CA ASN A 56 1.34 -20.57 -2.45
C ASN A 56 2.44 -19.60 -2.90
N ILE A 57 3.18 -19.93 -3.96
CA ILE A 57 4.20 -19.07 -4.57
C ILE A 57 3.63 -18.45 -5.84
N THR A 58 3.76 -17.13 -6.00
CA THR A 58 3.40 -16.44 -7.24
C THR A 58 4.56 -15.58 -7.74
N VAL A 59 4.66 -15.45 -9.06
CA VAL A 59 5.70 -14.64 -9.75
C VAL A 59 5.04 -13.41 -10.38
N PRO A 60 4.74 -12.36 -9.61
CA PRO A 60 4.04 -11.16 -10.07
C PRO A 60 4.82 -10.32 -11.07
N PHE A 61 6.15 -10.35 -11.03
CA PHE A 61 6.99 -9.46 -11.84
C PHE A 61 8.36 -10.08 -12.08
N ALA A 62 8.84 -9.98 -13.33
CA ALA A 62 10.19 -10.31 -13.74
C ALA A 62 10.65 -9.22 -14.71
N ASN A 63 11.89 -8.76 -14.56
CA ASN A 63 12.50 -7.75 -15.40
C ASN A 63 13.87 -8.25 -15.87
N SER A 64 14.04 -8.33 -17.18
CA SER A 64 15.31 -8.76 -17.78
C SER A 64 16.39 -7.70 -17.78
N ALA A 65 16.04 -6.41 -17.83
CA ALA A 65 17.03 -5.33 -17.89
C ALA A 65 17.94 -5.32 -16.65
N GLU A 66 17.34 -5.52 -15.47
CA GLU A 66 18.04 -5.55 -14.19
C GLU A 66 18.27 -6.98 -13.65
N ASN A 67 17.85 -8.00 -14.40
CA ASN A 67 17.84 -9.40 -13.95
C ASN A 67 17.17 -9.57 -12.58
N LEU A 68 16.02 -8.93 -12.38
CA LEU A 68 15.28 -8.96 -11.11
C LEU A 68 13.98 -9.74 -11.25
N VAL A 69 13.71 -10.60 -10.28
CA VAL A 69 12.44 -11.34 -10.17
C VAL A 69 11.83 -11.08 -8.80
N LEU A 70 10.55 -10.71 -8.80
CA LEU A 70 9.75 -10.55 -7.59
C LEU A 70 8.89 -11.79 -7.40
N LEU A 71 9.02 -12.43 -6.24
CA LEU A 71 8.21 -13.55 -5.80
C LEU A 71 7.36 -13.16 -4.59
N GLN A 72 6.13 -13.68 -4.54
CA GLN A 72 5.27 -13.60 -3.37
C GLN A 72 5.05 -15.00 -2.81
N CYS A 73 5.18 -15.16 -1.50
CA CYS A 73 4.91 -16.42 -0.80
C CYS A 73 4.19 -16.15 0.53
N ARG A 74 3.60 -17.18 1.14
CA ARG A 74 3.12 -17.08 2.53
C ARG A 74 4.31 -17.03 3.49
N LYS A 75 4.16 -16.32 4.62
CA LYS A 75 5.21 -16.23 5.65
C LYS A 75 5.62 -17.61 6.19
N ALA A 76 4.69 -18.56 6.26
CA ALA A 76 4.94 -19.92 6.74
C ALA A 76 5.93 -20.68 5.84
N PHE A 77 5.86 -20.47 4.52
CA PHE A 77 6.67 -21.20 3.53
C PHE A 77 7.91 -20.43 3.06
N LEU A 78 8.35 -19.42 3.82
CA LEU A 78 9.43 -18.53 3.40
C LEU A 78 10.77 -19.27 3.24
N LYS A 79 11.09 -20.20 4.16
CA LYS A 79 12.38 -20.91 4.15
C LYS A 79 12.43 -21.92 3.01
N GLU A 80 11.33 -22.61 2.80
CA GLU A 80 11.10 -23.59 1.75
C GLU A 80 11.18 -22.90 0.38
N THR A 81 10.52 -21.76 0.22
CA THR A 81 10.58 -20.97 -1.03
C THR A 81 12.01 -20.55 -1.36
N LEU A 82 12.78 -20.08 -0.38
CA LEU A 82 14.19 -19.71 -0.58
C LEU A 82 15.05 -20.90 -1.00
N LEU A 83 14.81 -22.08 -0.41
CA LEU A 83 15.54 -23.30 -0.74
C LEU A 83 15.20 -23.79 -2.15
N ILE A 84 13.91 -23.80 -2.52
CA ILE A 84 13.44 -24.19 -3.87
C ILE A 84 14.07 -23.30 -4.92
N VAL A 85 13.99 -21.98 -4.75
CA VAL A 85 14.50 -21.03 -5.73
C VAL A 85 16.03 -21.10 -5.85
N LYS A 86 16.74 -21.34 -4.74
CA LYS A 86 18.20 -21.55 -4.74
C LYS A 86 18.62 -22.86 -5.40
N PHE A 87 17.74 -23.86 -5.44
CA PHE A 87 18.01 -25.14 -6.06
C PHE A 87 17.95 -25.10 -7.60
N ILE A 88 17.21 -24.14 -8.16
CA ILE A 88 17.12 -23.96 -9.61
C ILE A 88 18.48 -23.52 -10.13
N LYS A 89 19.17 -24.44 -10.82
CA LYS A 89 20.47 -24.19 -11.48
C LYS A 89 20.35 -24.02 -12.99
N LYS A 90 19.29 -24.54 -13.60
CA LYS A 90 19.08 -24.55 -15.05
C LYS A 90 17.65 -24.18 -15.39
N ILE A 91 17.48 -23.28 -16.35
CA ILE A 91 16.19 -22.99 -16.99
C ILE A 91 16.40 -23.05 -18.50
N GLN A 92 15.64 -23.88 -19.21
CA GLN A 92 15.72 -24.03 -20.67
C GLN A 92 17.16 -24.23 -21.20
N ASN A 93 17.95 -25.08 -20.54
CA ASN A 93 19.36 -25.37 -20.84
C ASN A 93 20.35 -24.21 -20.64
N ILE A 94 19.98 -23.19 -19.87
CA ILE A 94 20.85 -22.08 -19.50
C ILE A 94 21.11 -22.14 -18.00
N ASP A 95 22.40 -22.10 -17.63
CA ASP A 95 22.85 -22.11 -16.25
C ASP A 95 22.58 -20.74 -15.61
N ILE A 96 21.69 -20.77 -14.62
CA ILE A 96 21.15 -19.60 -13.92
C ILE A 96 21.20 -19.86 -12.44
N SER A 97 21.52 -18.83 -11.66
CA SER A 97 21.41 -18.86 -10.21
C SER A 97 20.55 -17.70 -9.71
N PHE A 98 19.75 -17.97 -8.68
CA PHE A 98 18.91 -16.97 -8.03
C PHE A 98 19.50 -16.57 -6.68
N ALA A 99 19.89 -15.31 -6.56
CA ALA A 99 20.41 -14.73 -5.33
C ALA A 99 19.33 -13.86 -4.66
N PRO A 100 18.91 -14.14 -3.41
CA PRO A 100 17.95 -13.30 -2.71
C PRO A 100 18.59 -11.96 -2.32
N VAL A 101 18.00 -10.86 -2.77
CA VAL A 101 18.49 -9.50 -2.46
C VAL A 101 17.76 -8.92 -1.27
N ARG A 102 16.42 -9.05 -1.24
CA ARG A 102 15.60 -8.44 -0.19
C ARG A 102 14.32 -9.22 0.07
N VAL A 103 13.98 -9.38 1.35
CA VAL A 103 12.66 -9.86 1.79
C VAL A 103 11.89 -8.69 2.42
N SER A 104 10.66 -8.47 1.97
CA SER A 104 9.79 -7.39 2.41
C SER A 104 8.47 -7.91 2.96
N GLY A 105 7.89 -7.16 3.90
CA GLY A 105 6.57 -7.49 4.48
C GLY A 105 5.40 -7.05 3.61
N THR A 106 5.59 -6.01 2.80
CA THR A 106 4.55 -5.41 1.95
C THR A 106 5.04 -5.24 0.51
N LEU A 107 4.11 -5.28 -0.45
CA LEU A 107 4.40 -5.02 -1.86
C LEU A 107 4.97 -3.62 -2.08
N HIS A 108 4.51 -2.63 -1.31
CA HIS A 108 4.99 -1.26 -1.43
C HIS A 108 6.50 -1.14 -1.12
N GLN A 109 6.96 -1.80 -0.05
CA GLN A 109 8.39 -1.83 0.28
C GLN A 109 9.22 -2.54 -0.81
N ALA A 110 8.72 -3.63 -1.36
CA ALA A 110 9.38 -4.35 -2.46
C ALA A 110 9.45 -3.50 -3.74
N ARG A 111 8.36 -2.84 -4.14
CA ARG A 111 8.32 -1.93 -5.29
C ARG A 111 9.27 -0.75 -5.12
N LYS A 112 9.28 -0.13 -3.94
CA LYS A 112 10.20 0.97 -3.64
C LYS A 112 11.66 0.54 -3.82
N PHE A 113 12.01 -0.67 -3.38
CA PHE A 113 13.34 -1.22 -3.53
C PHE A 113 13.70 -1.53 -5.00
N ILE A 114 12.78 -2.11 -5.76
CA ILE A 114 13.00 -2.38 -7.19
C ILE A 114 13.20 -1.05 -7.94
N LEU A 115 12.37 -0.05 -7.67
CA LEU A 115 12.49 1.28 -8.30
C LEU A 115 13.81 1.96 -7.93
N SER A 116 14.27 1.88 -6.67
CA SER A 116 15.57 2.45 -6.31
C SER A 116 16.71 1.79 -7.07
N LYS A 117 16.64 0.47 -7.30
CA LYS A 117 17.67 -0.25 -8.07
C LYS A 117 17.67 0.12 -9.54
N ILE A 118 16.50 0.24 -10.16
CA ILE A 118 16.36 0.70 -11.56
C ILE A 118 16.85 2.15 -11.71
N LEU A 119 16.58 3.02 -10.73
CA LEU A 119 17.06 4.40 -10.79
C LEU A 119 18.59 4.49 -10.60
N GLU A 120 19.17 3.65 -9.74
CA GLU A 120 20.63 3.56 -9.55
C GLU A 120 21.35 3.14 -10.84
N SER A 121 20.83 2.15 -11.58
CA SER A 121 21.43 1.71 -12.85
C SER A 121 21.35 2.78 -13.94
N LEU A 122 20.20 3.45 -14.07
CA LEU A 122 20.02 4.57 -15.00
C LEU A 122 20.94 5.76 -14.66
N GLY A 123 21.11 6.06 -13.37
CA GLY A 123 22.04 7.09 -12.91
C GLY A 123 23.50 6.79 -13.26
N GLN A 124 23.93 5.52 -13.19
CA GLN A 124 25.28 5.11 -13.58
C GLN A 124 25.53 5.22 -15.08
N ILE A 125 24.53 4.90 -15.92
CA ILE A 125 24.60 5.08 -17.38
C ILE A 125 24.81 6.56 -17.72
N SER A 126 24.08 7.45 -17.04
CA SER A 126 24.19 8.91 -17.23
C SER A 126 25.60 9.43 -16.94
N ILE A 127 26.26 8.92 -15.90
CA ILE A 127 27.60 9.33 -15.47
C ILE A 127 28.68 8.74 -16.40
N LEU A 128 28.52 7.50 -16.86
CA LEU A 128 29.42 6.85 -17.80
C LEU A 128 29.41 7.52 -19.18
N GLU A 129 28.23 7.93 -19.68
CA GLU A 129 28.12 8.67 -20.95
C GLU A 129 28.80 10.05 -20.90
N LEU A 130 28.78 10.73 -19.74
CA LEU A 130 29.50 11.99 -19.52
C LEU A 130 31.03 11.81 -19.48
N SER A 131 31.52 10.63 -19.10
CA SER A 131 32.96 10.31 -19.07
C SER A 131 33.53 9.83 -20.42
N GLY A 132 32.67 9.36 -21.35
CA GLY A 132 33.07 8.72 -22.61
C GLY A 132 33.18 9.63 -23.83
N THR A 133 32.87 10.93 -23.76
CA THR A 133 32.89 11.81 -24.95
C THR A 133 33.48 13.20 -24.67
N LYS A 134 34.80 13.26 -24.41
CA LYS A 134 35.58 14.46 -24.76
C LYS A 134 35.98 14.38 -26.23
N ASN A 135 35.04 14.60 -27.16
CA ASN A 135 35.29 15.29 -28.42
C ASN A 135 34.03 15.32 -29.32
N LYS A 136 33.76 16.52 -29.85
CA LYS A 136 32.72 16.88 -30.83
C LYS A 136 31.29 16.96 -30.29
N PHE A 137 31.10 18.03 -29.53
CA PHE A 137 29.82 18.67 -29.29
C PHE A 137 29.30 19.37 -30.56
N SER A 138 27.97 19.38 -30.64
CA SER A 138 27.09 20.12 -31.56
C SER A 138 26.77 19.47 -32.92
N ASN A 139 25.46 19.32 -33.14
CA ASN A 139 24.75 19.13 -34.43
C ASN A 139 24.40 17.73 -34.95
N LYS A 140 24.57 16.64 -34.18
CA LYS A 140 23.94 15.32 -34.51
C LYS A 140 23.03 14.74 -33.42
N PHE A 141 22.78 15.47 -32.34
CA PHE A 141 21.95 15.01 -31.22
C PHE A 141 20.45 14.94 -31.52
N SER A 142 19.96 15.60 -32.58
CA SER A 142 18.53 15.61 -32.91
C SER A 142 18.04 14.38 -33.69
N SER A 143 18.90 13.71 -34.48
CA SER A 143 18.43 12.62 -35.34
C SER A 143 18.42 11.25 -34.64
N ALA A 144 19.38 10.99 -33.74
CA ALA A 144 19.48 9.70 -33.05
C ALA A 144 18.41 9.50 -31.96
N ILE A 145 17.99 10.58 -31.29
CA ILE A 145 16.90 10.54 -30.30
C ILE A 145 15.54 10.30 -30.98
N MET A 146 15.35 10.73 -32.23
CA MET A 146 14.14 10.40 -32.99
C MET A 146 14.07 8.93 -33.42
N THR A 147 15.19 8.29 -33.76
CA THR A 147 15.18 6.89 -34.24
C THR A 147 15.08 5.85 -33.11
N LEU A 148 15.48 6.19 -31.88
CA LEU A 148 15.23 5.36 -30.70
C LEU A 148 13.80 5.53 -30.15
N SER A 149 13.12 6.64 -30.48
CA SER A 149 11.72 6.82 -30.12
C SER A 149 10.77 5.89 -30.90
N THR A 150 11.09 5.51 -32.14
CA THR A 150 10.15 4.72 -32.98
C THR A 150 10.08 3.23 -32.62
N ARG A 151 11.01 2.69 -31.83
CA ARG A 151 10.87 1.33 -31.24
C ARG A 151 10.31 1.32 -29.82
N PHE A 152 10.35 2.45 -29.11
CA PHE A 152 9.71 2.60 -27.80
C PHE A 152 8.24 3.05 -27.91
N ILE A 153 7.85 3.72 -29.00
CA ILE A 153 6.47 4.16 -29.24
C ILE A 153 5.55 3.01 -29.69
N GLY A 154 6.08 1.93 -30.28
CA GLY A 154 5.28 0.78 -30.74
C GLY A 154 4.69 -0.09 -29.62
N LEU A 155 5.17 0.03 -28.37
CA LEU A 155 4.58 -0.66 -27.22
C LEU A 155 3.62 0.24 -26.43
N ILE A 156 3.67 1.56 -26.64
CA ILE A 156 2.78 2.54 -26.00
C ILE A 156 1.50 2.76 -26.83
N THR A 157 1.50 2.47 -28.13
CA THR A 157 0.29 2.58 -28.98
C THR A 157 -0.74 1.46 -28.82
N ARG A 158 -0.53 0.48 -27.92
CA ARG A 158 -1.61 -0.42 -27.44
C ARG A 158 -2.22 -0.01 -26.10
N PHE A 159 -1.75 1.07 -25.50
CA PHE A 159 -2.34 1.67 -24.31
C PHE A 159 -2.39 3.20 -24.50
N ASN A 160 -3.15 3.66 -25.48
CA ASN A 160 -3.58 5.05 -25.54
C ASN A 160 -5.09 5.13 -25.61
N THR A 161 -5.68 5.41 -24.46
CA THR A 161 -6.71 6.45 -24.34
C THR A 161 -6.41 7.33 -23.13
N VAL A 162 -5.19 7.89 -23.02
CA VAL A 162 -4.99 9.13 -22.23
C VAL A 162 -3.90 9.96 -22.90
N GLY A 163 -4.27 11.17 -23.32
CA GLY A 163 -3.45 12.06 -24.13
C GLY A 163 -2.24 12.65 -23.38
N VAL A 164 -1.27 13.10 -24.17
CA VAL A 164 0.03 13.65 -23.77
C VAL A 164 -0.07 15.03 -23.10
N CYS A 165 -1.27 15.52 -22.80
CA CYS A 165 -1.48 16.82 -22.13
C CYS A 165 -1.34 16.78 -20.60
N ASP A 166 -1.25 15.60 -19.97
CA ASP A 166 -1.18 15.47 -18.50
C ASP A 166 0.24 15.56 -17.90
N LEU A 167 1.28 15.74 -18.72
CA LEU A 167 2.69 15.74 -18.25
C LEU A 167 3.11 17.01 -17.50
N LEU A 168 2.31 18.08 -17.51
CA LEU A 168 2.54 19.27 -16.67
C LEU A 168 1.92 19.19 -15.28
N ASN A 169 1.25 18.08 -14.92
CA ASN A 169 0.66 17.87 -13.59
C ASN A 169 1.49 16.92 -12.70
N LEU A 170 2.80 16.84 -12.93
CA LEU A 170 3.77 16.09 -12.12
C LEU A 170 4.05 16.72 -10.74
N GLY A 171 3.14 17.56 -10.22
CA GLY A 171 3.14 18.11 -8.87
C GLY A 171 2.28 17.34 -7.86
N SER A 172 1.47 16.37 -8.29
CA SER A 172 0.56 15.64 -7.39
C SER A 172 0.55 14.13 -7.65
N LEU A 173 1.74 13.51 -7.67
CA LEU A 173 1.84 12.12 -7.21
C LEU A 173 1.52 12.12 -5.71
N GLN A 174 0.23 12.13 -5.38
CA GLN A 174 -0.28 12.08 -4.02
C GLN A 174 0.02 10.67 -3.49
N LEU A 175 1.27 10.48 -3.05
CA LEU A 175 1.69 9.34 -2.28
C LEU A 175 0.61 9.18 -1.20
N ARG A 176 -0.06 8.03 -1.13
CA ARG A 176 -1.10 7.72 -0.11
C ARG A 176 -0.48 7.70 1.28
N ARG A 177 -0.12 8.87 1.77
CA ARG A 177 0.47 9.15 3.07
C ARG A 177 -0.64 9.74 3.92
N TYR A 178 -0.75 9.21 5.13
CA TYR A 178 -1.53 9.88 6.16
C TYR A 178 -0.94 11.26 6.42
N SER A 179 -1.83 12.23 6.57
CA SER A 179 -1.50 13.58 7.02
C SER A 179 -0.79 13.52 8.38
N PRO A 180 0.00 14.55 8.72
CA PRO A 180 0.60 14.64 10.05
C PRO A 180 -0.48 14.64 11.14
N GLU A 181 -1.65 15.26 10.94
CA GLU A 181 -2.71 15.26 11.94
C GLU A 181 -3.25 13.85 12.19
N VAL A 182 -3.50 13.07 11.13
CA VAL A 182 -3.98 11.69 11.28
C VAL A 182 -2.97 10.83 12.05
N LYS A 183 -1.67 11.05 11.81
CA LYS A 183 -0.62 10.32 12.54
C LYS A 183 -0.59 10.69 14.02
N ASP A 184 -0.78 11.97 14.34
CA ASP A 184 -0.82 12.45 15.74
C ASP A 184 -1.96 11.79 16.51
N HIS A 185 -3.20 11.93 16.01
CA HIS A 185 -4.37 11.34 16.66
C HIS A 185 -4.38 9.81 16.65
N PHE A 186 -3.66 9.17 15.73
CA PHE A 186 -3.52 7.70 15.72
C PHE A 186 -2.51 7.21 16.74
N ASN A 187 -1.36 7.88 16.87
CA ASN A 187 -0.30 7.48 17.80
C ASN A 187 -0.65 7.85 19.25
N ASN A 188 -1.29 9.00 19.45
CA ASN A 188 -1.74 9.49 20.74
C ASN A 188 -3.24 9.83 20.70
N PRO A 189 -4.13 8.83 20.67
CA PRO A 189 -5.57 9.05 20.64
C PRO A 189 -6.05 9.67 21.96
N ARG A 190 -6.88 10.70 21.86
CA ARG A 190 -7.31 11.51 23.00
C ARG A 190 -8.70 11.06 23.46
N ASN A 191 -8.95 10.99 24.76
CA ASN A 191 -10.25 10.59 25.30
C ASN A 191 -10.71 9.17 24.91
N VAL A 192 -9.76 8.24 24.87
CA VAL A 192 -10.06 6.81 24.78
C VAL A 192 -10.62 6.34 26.11
N GLY A 193 -11.84 5.81 26.11
CA GLY A 193 -12.49 5.44 27.35
C GLY A 193 -13.95 5.03 27.17
N SER A 194 -14.63 4.83 28.28
CA SER A 194 -16.08 4.66 28.27
C SER A 194 -16.63 5.19 29.58
N PHE A 195 -17.77 5.85 29.49
CA PHE A 195 -18.56 6.23 30.66
C PHE A 195 -19.48 5.10 31.09
N ASP A 196 -20.03 5.25 32.30
CA ASP A 196 -21.06 4.37 32.79
C ASP A 196 -22.29 4.41 31.88
N LYS A 197 -22.93 3.26 31.69
CA LYS A 197 -24.12 3.13 30.83
C LYS A 197 -25.39 3.63 31.53
N ASP A 198 -25.39 3.54 32.86
CA ASP A 198 -26.56 3.81 33.69
C ASP A 198 -26.68 5.30 34.07
N ASP A 199 -25.67 6.11 33.75
CA ASP A 199 -25.69 7.55 33.96
C ASP A 199 -26.72 8.22 33.02
N PRO A 200 -27.76 8.91 33.54
CA PRO A 200 -28.76 9.60 32.73
C PRO A 200 -28.16 10.78 31.95
N SER A 201 -27.03 11.34 32.41
CA SER A 201 -26.35 12.45 31.73
C SER A 201 -25.55 12.01 30.50
N VAL A 202 -25.43 10.69 30.25
CA VAL A 202 -24.59 10.14 29.20
C VAL A 202 -25.43 9.63 28.02
N GLY A 203 -25.19 10.22 26.85
CA GLY A 203 -25.66 9.71 25.56
C GLY A 203 -24.66 8.71 24.98
N THR A 204 -25.13 7.56 24.50
CA THR A 204 -24.28 6.51 23.92
C THR A 204 -24.73 6.16 22.50
N ALA A 205 -23.77 6.15 21.57
CA ALA A 205 -23.98 5.66 20.21
C ALA A 205 -23.02 4.54 19.86
N ILE A 206 -23.52 3.54 19.13
CA ILE A 206 -22.72 2.52 18.47
C ILE A 206 -23.11 2.55 16.99
N VAL A 207 -22.17 2.96 16.15
CA VAL A 207 -22.40 3.10 14.70
C VAL A 207 -21.33 2.29 13.97
N GLY A 208 -21.73 1.58 12.93
CA GLY A 208 -20.80 0.82 12.09
C GLY A 208 -21.35 0.60 10.69
N LYS A 209 -20.46 0.53 9.69
CA LYS A 209 -20.83 0.23 8.30
C LYS A 209 -20.19 -1.09 7.86
N ALA A 210 -21.02 -2.08 7.52
CA ALA A 210 -20.58 -3.43 7.15
C ALA A 210 -19.61 -3.46 5.96
N ALA A 211 -19.73 -2.51 5.04
CA ALA A 211 -18.89 -2.41 3.84
C ALA A 211 -17.40 -2.15 4.16
N CYS A 212 -17.11 -1.38 5.21
CA CYS A 212 -15.74 -1.00 5.59
C CYS A 212 -15.23 -1.83 6.79
N GLY A 213 -16.13 -2.39 7.59
CA GLY A 213 -15.80 -3.12 8.81
C GLY A 213 -15.37 -2.23 9.98
N ASP A 214 -15.54 -0.92 9.85
CA ASP A 214 -15.27 0.06 10.91
C ASP A 214 -16.50 0.20 11.82
N VAL A 215 -16.28 0.20 13.13
CA VAL A 215 -17.30 0.35 14.17
C VAL A 215 -16.81 1.32 15.23
N ILE A 216 -17.60 2.35 15.53
CA ILE A 216 -17.32 3.35 16.55
C ILE A 216 -18.38 3.27 17.65
N LYS A 217 -17.93 3.30 18.90
CA LYS A 217 -18.73 3.59 20.08
C LYS A 217 -18.32 4.95 20.61
N LEU A 218 -19.24 5.91 20.57
CA LEU A 218 -19.04 7.27 21.08
C LEU A 218 -19.99 7.48 22.27
N GLN A 219 -19.48 8.07 23.34
CA GLN A 219 -20.26 8.44 24.51
C GLN A 219 -20.00 9.90 24.85
N VAL A 220 -21.06 10.67 25.04
CA VAL A 220 -20.99 12.10 25.40
C VAL A 220 -21.70 12.30 26.72
N LYS A 221 -21.10 13.06 27.62
CA LYS A 221 -21.67 13.46 28.89
C LYS A 221 -22.15 14.91 28.78
N ILE A 222 -23.44 15.13 28.98
CA ILE A 222 -24.09 16.41 28.78
C ILE A 222 -24.60 16.92 30.12
N LYS A 223 -24.32 18.19 30.41
CA LYS A 223 -24.82 18.93 31.56
C LYS A 223 -25.33 20.28 31.07
N ASP A 224 -26.56 20.65 31.45
CA ASP A 224 -27.16 21.94 31.09
C ASP A 224 -27.15 22.23 29.58
N GLN A 225 -27.40 21.20 28.75
CA GLN A 225 -27.32 21.23 27.27
C GLN A 225 -25.94 21.50 26.66
N VAL A 226 -24.89 21.49 27.48
CA VAL A 226 -23.49 21.61 27.05
C VAL A 226 -22.77 20.28 27.25
N ILE A 227 -21.91 19.91 26.30
CA ILE A 227 -21.14 18.67 26.38
C ILE A 227 -19.91 18.90 27.26
N GLU A 228 -19.93 18.31 28.45
CA GLU A 228 -18.85 18.42 29.45
C GLU A 228 -17.64 17.59 29.02
N ASP A 229 -17.89 16.34 28.64
CA ASP A 229 -16.83 15.41 28.21
C ASP A 229 -17.35 14.40 27.18
N ALA A 230 -16.43 13.84 26.41
CA ALA A 230 -16.73 12.87 25.36
C ALA A 230 -15.63 11.81 25.35
N CYS A 231 -16.04 10.54 25.33
CA CYS A 231 -15.14 9.39 25.28
C CYS A 231 -15.49 8.50 24.09
N PHE A 232 -14.48 7.86 23.50
CA PHE A 232 -14.70 6.94 22.40
C PHE A 232 -13.95 5.61 22.55
N LYS A 233 -14.51 4.58 21.90
CA LYS A 233 -13.85 3.31 21.58
C LYS A 233 -14.17 2.99 20.14
N THR A 234 -13.15 2.70 19.33
CA THR A 234 -13.36 2.44 17.91
C THR A 234 -12.53 1.25 17.45
N PHE A 235 -13.10 0.48 16.54
CA PHE A 235 -12.44 -0.59 15.83
C PHE A 235 -12.47 -0.25 14.35
N GLY A 236 -11.29 -0.02 13.77
CA GLY A 236 -11.23 0.33 12.37
C GLY A 236 -9.84 0.68 11.87
N CYS A 237 -9.77 1.22 10.67
CA CYS A 237 -8.52 1.70 10.10
C CYS A 237 -7.96 2.93 10.86
N GLY A 238 -6.67 3.23 10.70
CA GLY A 238 -6.02 4.34 11.43
C GLY A 238 -6.69 5.71 11.21
N SER A 239 -7.29 5.93 10.02
CA SER A 239 -8.10 7.12 9.75
C SER A 239 -9.37 7.17 10.60
N ALA A 240 -10.05 6.05 10.81
CA ALA A 240 -11.25 5.99 11.65
C ALA A 240 -10.92 6.29 13.12
N ILE A 241 -9.77 5.79 13.61
CA ILE A 241 -9.27 6.10 14.95
C ILE A 241 -8.98 7.59 15.08
N ALA A 242 -8.27 8.18 14.12
CA ALA A 242 -7.95 9.60 14.11
C ALA A 242 -9.20 10.48 14.05
N SER A 243 -10.17 10.15 13.18
CA SER A 243 -11.44 10.88 13.08
C SER A 243 -12.25 10.82 14.37
N SER A 244 -12.30 9.65 15.04
CA SER A 244 -13.01 9.49 16.32
C SER A 244 -12.37 10.34 17.43
N SER A 245 -11.04 10.31 17.50
CA SER A 245 -10.22 11.09 18.45
C SER A 245 -10.40 12.60 18.27
N TYR A 246 -10.36 13.07 17.02
CA TYR A 246 -10.56 14.49 16.72
C TYR A 246 -11.99 14.96 17.05
N VAL A 247 -13.00 14.14 16.74
CA VAL A 247 -14.39 14.49 17.05
C VAL A 247 -14.63 14.64 18.55
N THR A 248 -14.03 13.78 19.39
CA THR A 248 -14.18 13.93 20.85
C THR A 248 -13.59 15.23 21.39
N GLU A 249 -12.53 15.77 20.79
CA GLU A 249 -12.03 17.10 21.17
C GLU A 249 -12.94 18.21 20.66
N MET A 250 -13.38 18.10 19.40
CA MET A 250 -14.18 19.12 18.74
C MET A 250 -15.56 19.31 19.39
N VAL A 251 -16.12 18.26 20.00
CA VAL A 251 -17.47 18.25 20.56
C VAL A 251 -17.50 18.75 22.01
N LYS A 252 -16.35 18.77 22.71
CA LYS A 252 -16.25 19.26 24.09
C LYS A 252 -16.51 20.76 24.19
N GLY A 253 -17.30 21.16 25.18
CA GLY A 253 -17.64 22.56 25.43
C GLY A 253 -18.65 23.14 24.43
N LYS A 254 -19.10 22.38 23.43
CA LYS A 254 -20.15 22.79 22.49
C LYS A 254 -21.53 22.49 23.07
N THR A 255 -22.52 23.25 22.60
CA THR A 255 -23.92 22.94 22.88
C THR A 255 -24.38 21.73 22.06
N CYS A 256 -25.47 21.08 22.49
CA CYS A 256 -26.07 19.98 21.71
C CYS A 256 -26.42 20.38 20.27
N GLU A 257 -26.89 21.62 20.06
CA GLU A 257 -27.27 22.13 18.74
C GLU A 257 -26.04 22.35 17.84
N GLU A 258 -24.98 22.95 18.38
CA GLU A 258 -23.72 23.12 17.67
C GLU A 258 -23.08 21.78 17.31
N ALA A 259 -23.15 20.80 18.21
CA ALA A 259 -22.62 19.49 17.97
C ALA A 259 -23.42 18.71 16.90
N LEU A 260 -24.72 18.94 16.77
CA LEU A 260 -25.54 18.41 15.68
C LEU A 260 -25.25 19.07 14.31
N ALA A 261 -24.78 20.32 14.33
CA ALA A 261 -24.43 21.07 13.12
C ALA A 261 -23.06 20.68 12.51
N ILE A 262 -22.27 19.87 13.22
CA ILE A 262 -20.97 19.38 12.74
C ILE A 262 -21.14 18.54 11.47
N LYS A 263 -20.35 18.85 10.44
CA LYS A 263 -20.36 18.13 9.17
C LYS A 263 -19.10 17.29 8.99
N ASN A 264 -19.22 16.22 8.21
CA ASN A 264 -18.10 15.39 7.76
C ASN A 264 -17.00 16.19 7.06
N THR A 265 -17.34 17.28 6.35
CA THR A 265 -16.40 18.14 5.62
C THR A 265 -15.40 18.78 6.57
N ASP A 266 -15.87 19.29 7.70
CA ASP A 266 -15.03 19.98 8.68
C ASP A 266 -14.00 19.02 9.29
N ILE A 267 -14.42 17.77 9.50
CA ILE A 267 -13.56 16.69 10.00
C ILE A 267 -12.56 16.25 8.93
N SER A 268 -13.01 16.06 7.68
CA SER A 268 -12.13 15.61 6.60
C SER A 268 -11.10 16.66 6.22
N ASP A 269 -11.47 17.94 6.25
CA ASP A 269 -10.61 19.05 5.89
C ASP A 269 -9.55 19.26 6.96
N LYS A 270 -9.93 19.20 8.24
CA LYS A 270 -8.97 19.31 9.34
C LYS A 270 -7.94 18.19 9.35
N LEU A 271 -8.37 16.96 9.07
CA LEU A 271 -7.50 15.79 9.04
C LEU A 271 -6.84 15.58 7.67
N ASN A 272 -7.15 16.43 6.69
CA ASN A 272 -6.70 16.33 5.29
C ASN A 272 -6.82 14.90 4.74
N LEU A 273 -8.01 14.31 4.88
CA LEU A 273 -8.26 12.93 4.51
C LEU A 273 -8.26 12.76 2.98
N PRO A 274 -7.58 11.74 2.44
CA PRO A 274 -7.66 11.44 1.02
C PRO A 274 -9.09 10.98 0.66
N PRO A 275 -9.52 11.13 -0.61
CA PRO A 275 -10.90 10.89 -1.03
C PRO A 275 -11.40 9.48 -0.72
N VAL A 276 -10.50 8.49 -0.77
CA VAL A 276 -10.80 7.08 -0.45
C VAL A 276 -11.23 6.88 1.02
N LYS A 277 -10.87 7.79 1.93
CA LYS A 277 -11.07 7.68 3.38
C LYS A 277 -12.10 8.67 3.98
N ILE A 278 -12.84 9.38 3.13
CA ILE A 278 -13.92 10.28 3.57
C ILE A 278 -15.06 9.52 4.31
N HIS A 279 -15.23 8.21 4.06
CA HIS A 279 -16.20 7.42 4.83
C HIS A 279 -15.93 7.39 6.34
N CYS A 280 -14.68 7.62 6.77
CA CYS A 280 -14.33 7.68 8.19
C CYS A 280 -14.85 8.96 8.86
N SER A 281 -14.89 10.10 8.15
CA SER A 281 -15.45 11.34 8.70
C SER A 281 -16.98 11.28 8.76
N LEU A 282 -17.61 10.69 7.73
CA LEU A 282 -19.05 10.39 7.74
C LEU A 282 -19.46 9.52 8.93
N LEU A 283 -18.70 8.47 9.21
CA LEU A 283 -18.98 7.59 10.35
C LEU A 283 -18.88 8.32 11.70
N ALA A 284 -17.93 9.24 11.83
CA ALA A 284 -17.73 10.01 13.05
C ALA A 284 -18.84 11.06 13.25
N GLU A 285 -19.28 11.73 12.18
CA GLU A 285 -20.46 12.61 12.18
C GLU A 285 -21.72 11.84 12.61
N ASP A 286 -21.97 10.68 11.97
CA ASP A 286 -23.11 9.82 12.29
C ASP A 286 -23.11 9.46 13.78
N ALA A 287 -21.96 9.13 14.35
CA ALA A 287 -21.82 8.78 15.76
C ALA A 287 -22.19 9.92 16.73
N VAL A 288 -21.80 11.16 16.42
CA VAL A 288 -22.13 12.34 17.25
C VAL A 288 -23.64 12.55 17.29
N LYS A 289 -24.28 12.54 16.12
CA LYS A 289 -25.73 12.77 16.00
C LYS A 289 -26.52 11.71 16.77
N HIS A 290 -26.12 10.43 16.63
CA HIS A 290 -26.78 9.36 17.36
C HIS A 290 -26.56 9.46 18.87
N ALA A 291 -25.38 9.90 19.33
CA ALA A 291 -25.07 10.00 20.76
C ALA A 291 -25.90 11.10 21.43
N ILE A 292 -26.05 12.25 20.76
CA ILE A 292 -26.90 13.35 21.24
C ILE A 292 -28.37 12.96 21.20
N ASN A 293 -28.83 12.29 20.13
CA ASN A 293 -30.21 11.82 20.04
C ASN A 293 -30.55 10.79 21.14
N ASP A 294 -29.61 9.91 21.51
CA ASP A 294 -29.78 8.99 22.63
C ASP A 294 -29.99 9.74 23.96
N TYR A 295 -29.19 10.77 24.24
CA TYR A 295 -29.38 11.63 25.42
C TYR A 295 -30.74 12.35 25.41
N ILE A 296 -31.14 12.94 24.27
CA ILE A 296 -32.44 13.61 24.13
C ILE A 296 -33.59 12.62 24.37
N ASN A 297 -33.48 11.40 23.85
CA ASN A 297 -34.52 10.38 24.01
C ASN A 297 -34.63 9.90 25.47
N LYS A 298 -33.51 9.84 26.21
CA LYS A 298 -33.52 9.50 27.65
C LYS A 298 -34.23 10.56 28.49
N ASN A 299 -34.06 11.84 28.16
CA ASN A 299 -34.63 12.97 28.91
C ASN A 299 -36.02 13.44 28.44
N LYS A 300 -36.58 12.81 27.40
CA LYS A 300 -37.96 13.06 26.93
C LYS A 300 -39.03 12.29 27.71
N LYS A 301 -38.63 11.43 28.67
CA LYS A 301 -39.53 10.76 29.61
C LYS A 301 -39.83 11.66 30.79
#